data_AF-A0A1W9K3N7-F1
#
_entry.id   AF-A0A1W9K3N7-F1
#
_cell.length_a   1.000
_cell.length_b   1.000
_cell.length_c   1.000
_cell.angle_alpha   90.00
_cell.angle_beta   90.00
_cell.angle_gamma   90.00
#
_symmetry.space_group_name_H-M   'P 1'
#
loop_
_entity.id
_entity.type
_entity.pdbx_description
1 polymer ?
#
loop_
_entity_poly.entity_id
_entity_poly.type
_entity_poly.pdbx_seq_one_letter_code
_entity_poly.pdbx_strand_id
1 'polypeptide(L)' 'MTIVILSLLAVAFISGIGGWWFSAKQTLEKPVRIMMFVGYFWLLAFAQFLLIALSYAGWQHFTN' A
#
# COMPACT_ATOMS: atom_id res chain seq x y z
N MET A 1 -8.47 -13.64 13.91
CA MET A 1 -8.28 -13.94 12.47
C MET A 1 -9.03 -12.98 11.56
N THR A 2 -10.34 -12.78 11.76
CA THR A 2 -11.16 -11.83 10.95
C THR A 2 -10.60 -10.41 10.90
N ILE A 3 -10.17 -9.84 12.04
CA ILE A 3 -9.61 -8.48 12.11
C ILE A 3 -8.36 -8.34 11.23
N VAL A 4 -7.44 -9.32 11.31
CA VAL A 4 -6.22 -9.32 10.51
C VAL A 4 -6.55 -9.34 9.01
N ILE A 5 -7.51 -10.19 8.61
CA ILE A 5 -7.97 -10.28 7.22
C ILE A 5 -8.55 -8.93 6.77
N LEU A 6 -9.40 -8.30 7.58
CA LEU A 6 -9.98 -6.99 7.25
C LEU A 6 -8.92 -5.90 7.11
N SER A 7 -7.91 -5.89 7.97
CA SER A 7 -6.80 -4.94 7.88
C SER A 7 -5.98 -5.14 6.60
N LEU A 8 -5.67 -6.38 6.24
CA LEU A 8 -4.96 -6.70 5.00
C LEU A 8 -5.78 -6.35 3.76
N LEU A 9 -7.09 -6.57 3.79
CA LEU A 9 -8.00 -6.16 2.72
C LEU A 9 -8.04 -4.64 2.56
N ALA A 10 -8.06 -3.89 3.67
CA ALA A 10 -8.00 -2.44 3.63
C ALA A 10 -6.70 -1.94 2.99
N VAL A 11 -5.55 -2.54 3.37
CA VAL A 11 -4.24 -2.21 2.78
C VAL A 11 -4.23 -2.49 1.27
N ALA A 12 -4.72 -3.67 0.87
CA ALA A 12 -4.80 -4.06 -0.54
C ALA A 12 -5.74 -3.12 -1.33
N PHE A 13 -6.88 -2.73 -0.75
CA PHE A 13 -7.84 -1.84 -1.38
C PHE A 13 -7.26 -0.44 -1.63
N ILE A 14 -6.64 0.16 -0.62
CA ILE A 14 -6.03 1.49 -0.75
C ILE A 14 -4.85 1.45 -1.72
N SER A 15 -4.01 0.42 -1.64
CA SER A 15 -2.87 0.24 -2.54
C SER A 15 -3.30 -0.02 -3.98
N GLY A 16 -4.41 -0.75 -4.18
CA GLY A 16 -5.00 -0.99 -5.49
C GLY A 16 -5.54 0.28 -6.14
N ILE A 17 -6.31 1.08 -5.40
CA ILE A 17 -6.83 2.37 -5.89
C ILE A 17 -5.68 3.33 -6.20
N GLY A 18 -4.73 3.45 -5.27
CA GLY A 18 -3.57 4.33 -5.47
C GLY A 18 -2.72 3.89 -6.67
N GLY A 19 -2.36 2.61 -6.73
CA GLY A 19 -1.58 2.05 -7.84
C GLY A 19 -2.27 2.23 -9.20
N TRP A 20 -3.59 2.04 -9.24
CA TRP A 20 -4.39 2.28 -10.44
C TRP A 20 -4.37 3.74 -10.84
N TRP A 21 -4.58 4.65 -9.90
CA TRP A 21 -4.61 6.08 -10.18
C TRP A 21 -3.26 6.59 -10.71
N PHE A 22 -2.15 6.16 -10.11
CA PHE A 22 -0.81 6.54 -10.59
C PHE A 22 -0.51 5.95 -11.98
N SER A 23 -0.83 4.68 -12.20
CA SER A 23 -0.60 4.01 -13.49
C SER A 23 -1.52 4.54 -14.61
N ALA A 24 -2.77 4.88 -14.30
CA ALA A 24 -3.75 5.37 -15.28
C ALA A 24 -3.38 6.73 -15.88
N LYS A 25 -2.62 7.56 -15.15
CA LYS A 25 -2.14 8.86 -15.64
C LYS A 25 -1.00 8.74 -16.66
N GLN A 26 -0.41 7.56 -16.83
CA GLN A 26 0.75 7.38 -17.69
C GLN A 26 0.33 7.00 -19.11
N THR A 27 0.79 7.76 -20.10
CA THR A 27 0.60 7.49 -21.54
C THR A 27 1.59 6.43 -22.04
N LEU A 28 1.67 5.30 -21.34
CA LEU A 28 2.54 4.17 -21.68
C LEU A 28 1.75 3.06 -22.40
N GLU A 29 2.48 2.20 -23.10
CA GLU A 29 1.96 0.98 -23.68
C GLU A 29 1.30 0.11 -22.60
N LYS A 30 0.25 -0.63 -22.98
CA LYS A 30 -0.54 -1.47 -22.07
C LYS A 30 0.30 -2.39 -21.16
N PRO A 31 1.30 -3.17 -21.67
CA PRO A 31 2.09 -4.04 -20.79
C PRO A 31 2.96 -3.27 -19.79
N VAL A 32 3.60 -2.18 -20.23
CA VAL A 32 4.44 -1.34 -19.36
C VAL A 32 3.60 -0.67 -18.27
N ARG A 33 2.40 -0.22 -18.61
CA ARG A 33 1.44 0.35 -17.66
C ARG A 33 1.08 -0.62 -16.54
N ILE A 34 0.86 -1.90 -16.88
CA ILE A 34 0.59 -2.95 -15.89
C ILE A 34 1.80 -3.17 -14.98
N MET A 35 3.01 -3.20 -15.53
CA MET A 35 4.22 -3.31 -14.70
C MET A 35 4.36 -2.12 -13.74
N MET A 36 4.06 -0.91 -14.20
CA MET A 36 4.05 0.28 -13.33
C MET A 36 2.95 0.22 -12.27
N PHE A 37 1.76 -0.29 -12.60
CA PHE A 37 0.69 -0.53 -11.63
C PHE A 37 1.18 -1.45 -10.50
N VAL A 38 1.79 -2.58 -10.85
CA VAL A 38 2.34 -3.53 -9.86
C VAL A 38 3.39 -2.85 -8.98
N GLY A 39 4.29 -2.06 -9.57
CA GLY A 39 5.27 -1.27 -8.82
C GLY A 39 4.64 -0.29 -7.83
N TYR A 40 3.67 0.52 -8.28
CA TYR A 40 2.98 1.48 -7.40
C TYR A 40 2.14 0.80 -6.33
N PHE A 41 1.48 -0.31 -6.66
CA PHE A 41 0.72 -1.11 -5.71
C PHE A 41 1.61 -1.57 -4.55
N TRP A 42 2.74 -2.21 -4.85
CA TRP A 42 3.64 -2.71 -3.82
C TRP A 42 4.29 -1.59 -3.02
N LEU A 43 4.70 -0.50 -3.67
CA LEU A 43 5.29 0.64 -2.99
C LEU A 43 4.33 1.26 -1.97
N LEU A 44 3.05 1.42 -2.33
CA LEU A 44 2.02 1.91 -1.42
C LEU A 44 1.73 0.93 -0.28
N ALA A 45 1.65 -0.37 -0.57
CA ALA A 45 1.42 -1.40 0.46
C ALA A 45 2.56 -1.40 1.49
N PHE A 46 3.82 -1.36 1.04
CA PHE A 46 4.97 -1.28 1.93
C PHE A 46 5.01 0.03 2.72
N ALA A 47 4.67 1.16 2.10
CA ALA A 47 4.58 2.44 2.82
C ALA A 47 3.54 2.38 3.95
N GLN A 48 2.39 1.74 3.71
CA GLN A 48 1.37 1.55 4.76
C GLN A 48 1.88 0.66 5.90
N PHE A 49 2.50 -0.47 5.58
CA PHE A 49 3.08 -1.33 6.62
C PHE A 49 4.18 -0.62 7.42
N LEU A 50 5.01 0.19 6.75
CA LEU A 50 6.03 1.00 7.41
C LEU A 50 5.39 2.01 8.37
N LEU A 51 4.36 2.72 7.94
CA LEU A 51 3.64 3.67 8.80
C LEU A 51 3.04 2.97 10.02
N ILE A 52 2.40 1.81 9.84
CA ILE A 52 1.85 1.02 10.95
C ILE A 52 2.97 0.60 11.92
N ALA A 53 4.09 0.11 11.40
CA ALA A 53 5.24 -0.30 12.21
C ALA A 53 5.84 0.87 12.99
N LEU A 54 5.99 2.03 12.35
CA LEU A 54 6.47 3.26 12.99
C LEU A 54 5.50 3.77 14.06
N SER A 55 4.19 3.75 13.78
CA SER A 55 3.17 4.09 14.78
C SER A 55 3.23 3.17 15.98
N TYR A 56 3.41 1.87 15.77
CA TYR A 56 3.55 0.89 16.85
C TYR A 56 4.84 1.12 17.65
N ALA A 57 5.97 1.31 16.98
CA ALA A 57 7.26 1.57 17.63
C ALA A 57 7.26 2.88 18.42
N GLY A 58 6.69 3.94 17.84
CA GLY A 58 6.52 5.23 18.53
C GLY A 58 5.61 5.10 19.75
N TRP A 59 4.47 4.42 19.63
CA TRP A 59 3.59 4.15 20.77
C TRP A 59 4.30 3.42 21.91
N GLN A 60 5.08 2.38 21.59
CA GLN A 60 5.88 1.63 22.57
C GLN A 60 6.91 2.53 23.26
N HIS A 61 7.58 3.41 22.52
CA HIS A 61 8.57 4.32 23.07
C HIS A 61 7.97 5.38 24.00
N PHE A 62 6.73 5.82 23.79
CA PHE A 62 6.06 6.81 24.66
C PHE A 62 5.26 6.20 25.81
N THR A 63 5.04 4.88 25.81
CA THR A 63 4.25 4.19 26.84
C THR A 63 5.13 3.42 27.84
N ASN A 64 6.39 3.13 27.50
CA ASN A 64 7.43 2.63 28.41
C ASN A 64 8.25 3.79 28.99
#